data_AF-A0AA38FU86-F1
#
_entry.id   AF-A0AA38FU86-F1
#
_cell.length_a   1.000
_cell.length_b   1.000
_cell.length_c   1.000
_cell.angle_alpha   90.00
_cell.angle_beta   90.00
_cell.angle_gamma   90.00
#
_symmetry.space_group_name_H-M   'P 1'
#
loop_
_entity.id
_entity.type
_entity.pdbx_description
1 polymer ?
#
loop_
_entity_poly.entity_id
_entity_poly.type
_entity_poly.pdbx_seq_one_letter_code
_entity_poly.pdbx_strand_id
1 'polypeptide(L)' 'DRSHPQTQEIYEKLAELSLEMKTAGYVSDTRPVLNDVDEEEKESLLSLHSEKLAIAFGLLNTSPGTTIRVVKNLR' A
#
# COMPACT_ATOMS: atom_id res chain seq x y z
N ASP A 1 -3.24 3.84 12.90
CA ASP A 1 -2.48 4.53 11.84
C ASP A 1 -3.30 5.61 11.09
N ARG A 2 -4.22 6.32 11.77
CA ARG A 2 -5.04 7.39 11.15
C ARG A 2 -4.85 8.76 11.80
N SER A 3 -3.88 8.86 12.70
CA SER A 3 -3.53 10.10 13.42
C SER A 3 -2.42 10.87 12.73
N HIS A 4 -1.86 10.34 11.63
CA HIS A 4 -0.80 11.01 10.90
C HIS A 4 -1.39 12.22 10.14
N PRO A 5 -0.78 13.42 10.19
CA PRO A 5 -1.32 14.59 9.52
C PRO A 5 -1.48 14.39 8.01
N GLN A 6 -0.61 13.59 7.40
CA GLN A 6 -0.65 13.26 5.97
C GLN A 6 -1.44 11.97 5.65
N THR A 7 -2.34 11.55 6.54
CA THR A 7 -3.06 10.26 6.35
C THR A 7 -3.78 10.26 5.00
N GLN A 8 -4.49 11.34 4.68
CA GLN A 8 -5.27 11.44 3.44
C GLN A 8 -4.38 11.28 2.19
N GLU A 9 -3.28 12.03 2.12
CA GLU A 9 -2.35 12.00 0.99
C GLU A 9 -1.70 10.63 0.83
N ILE A 10 -1.36 9.96 1.94
CA ILE A 10 -0.79 8.61 1.91
C ILE A 10 -1.79 7.62 1.30
N TYR A 11 -3.06 7.67 1.70
CA TYR A 11 -4.10 6.80 1.16
C TYR A 11 -4.41 7.12 -0.31
N GLU A 12 -4.43 8.38 -0.69
CA GLU A 12 -4.59 8.79 -2.10
C GLU A 12 -3.43 8.29 -2.95
N LYS A 13 -2.19 8.42 -2.48
CA LYS A 13 -1.02 7.92 -3.20
C LYS A 13 -1.05 6.40 -3.34
N LEU A 14 -1.52 5.69 -2.32
CA LEU A 14 -1.71 4.24 -2.41
C LEU A 14 -2.76 3.84 -3.45
N ALA A 15 -3.87 4.58 -3.54
CA ALA A 15 -4.90 4.32 -4.53
C ALA A 15 -4.37 4.56 -5.96
N GLU A 16 -3.65 5.67 -6.17
CA GLU A 16 -2.96 5.98 -7.43
C GLU A 16 -2.00 4.85 -7.83
N LEU A 17 -1.09 4.45 -6.93
CA LEU A 17 -0.13 3.37 -7.18
C LEU A 17 -0.82 2.03 -7.47
N SER A 18 -1.91 1.73 -6.76
CA SER A 18 -2.66 0.49 -7.00
C SER A 18 -3.30 0.48 -8.38
N LEU A 19 -3.83 1.62 -8.84
CA LEU A 19 -4.36 1.77 -10.19
C LEU A 19 -3.26 1.65 -11.24
N GLU A 20 -2.11 2.32 -11.06
CA GLU A 20 -0.95 2.23 -11.96
C GLU A 20 -0.40 0.81 -12.06
N MET A 21 -0.29 0.11 -10.94
CA MET A 21 0.13 -1.29 -10.92
C MET A 21 -0.86 -2.17 -11.70
N LYS A 22 -2.17 -1.97 -11.49
CA LYS A 22 -3.21 -2.72 -12.20
C LYS A 22 -3.19 -2.45 -13.71
N THR A 23 -3.01 -1.20 -14.14
CA THR A 23 -2.89 -0.86 -15.57
C THR A 23 -1.60 -1.40 -16.18
N ALA A 24 -0.53 -1.53 -15.39
CA ALA A 24 0.70 -2.21 -15.78
C ALA A 24 0.59 -3.75 -15.82
N GLY A 25 -0.59 -4.31 -15.49
CA GLY A 25 -0.85 -5.75 -15.52
C GLY A 25 -0.44 -6.49 -14.24
N TYR A 26 -0.16 -5.78 -13.15
CA TYR A 26 0.06 -6.40 -11.86
C TYR A 26 -1.24 -7.03 -11.34
N VAL A 27 -1.19 -8.32 -11.02
CA VAL A 27 -2.27 -9.05 -10.37
C VAL A 27 -1.90 -9.20 -8.90
N SER A 28 -2.74 -8.68 -8.02
CA SER A 28 -2.56 -8.77 -6.58
C SER A 28 -2.64 -10.24 -6.14
N ASP A 29 -1.67 -10.70 -5.33
CA ASP A 29 -1.72 -12.04 -4.76
C ASP A 29 -2.64 -12.04 -3.53
N THR A 30 -3.89 -12.46 -3.73
CA THR A 30 -4.95 -12.47 -2.69
C THR A 30 -4.96 -13.74 -1.83
N ARG A 31 -4.04 -14.69 -2.10
CA ARG A 31 -3.95 -16.00 -1.43
C ARG A 31 -3.82 -15.97 0.11
N PRO A 32 -3.20 -14.96 0.76
CA PRO A 32 -3.07 -14.98 2.23
C PRO A 32 -4.27 -14.38 2.98
N VAL A 33 -5.28 -13.82 2.31
CA VAL A 33 -6.44 -13.23 3.00
C VAL A 33 -7.54 -14.27 3.13
N LEU A 34 -7.82 -14.61 4.40
CA LEU A 34 -8.86 -15.50 4.92
C LEU A 34 -10.10 -15.67 4.00
N ASN A 35 -10.58 -16.91 3.93
CA ASN A 35 -11.57 -17.42 2.96
C ASN A 35 -12.97 -16.77 2.93
N ASP A 36 -13.27 -15.72 3.71
CA ASP A 36 -14.63 -15.17 3.87
C ASP A 36 -14.73 -13.65 3.64
N VAL A 37 -13.94 -13.09 2.72
CA VAL A 37 -14.03 -11.67 2.31
C VAL A 37 -14.00 -11.57 0.79
N ASP A 38 -14.85 -10.73 0.21
CA ASP A 38 -14.91 -10.54 -1.25
C ASP A 38 -13.57 -10.05 -1.80
N GLU A 39 -13.27 -10.36 -3.06
CA GLU A 39 -11.96 -10.10 -3.67
C GLU A 39 -11.57 -8.61 -3.62
N GLU A 40 -12.56 -7.72 -3.74
CA GLU A 40 -12.43 -6.26 -3.60
C GLU A 40 -12.12 -5.83 -2.14
N GLU A 41 -12.70 -6.52 -1.15
CA GLU A 41 -12.43 -6.30 0.27
C GLU A 41 -11.06 -6.86 0.68
N LYS A 42 -10.63 -7.97 0.06
CA LYS A 42 -9.26 -8.50 0.19
C LYS A 42 -8.24 -7.54 -0.37
N GLU A 43 -8.48 -6.95 -1.54
CA GLU A 43 -7.61 -5.92 -2.13
C GLU A 43 -7.51 -4.69 -1.22
N SER A 44 -8.64 -4.25 -0.63
CA SER A 44 -8.69 -3.16 0.34
C SER A 44 -7.88 -3.48 1.61
N LEU A 45 -8.04 -4.66 2.20
CA LEU A 45 -7.28 -5.08 3.39
C LEU A 45 -5.78 -5.27 3.10
N LEU A 46 -5.43 -5.81 1.93
CA LEU A 46 -4.04 -5.91 1.48
C LEU A 46 -3.44 -4.53 1.20
N SER A 47 -4.23 -3.53 0.79
CA SER A 47 -3.76 -2.15 0.61
C SER A 47 -3.36 -1.50 1.94
N LEU A 48 -3.92 -1.97 3.06
CA LEU A 48 -3.70 -1.47 4.42
C LEU A 48 -2.50 -2.11 5.15
N HIS A 49 -1.67 -2.89 4.47
CA HIS A 49 -0.41 -3.33 5.05
C HIS A 49 0.47 -2.12 5.40
N SER A 50 0.96 -2.05 6.65
CA SER A 50 1.83 -0.97 7.13
C SER A 50 3.06 -0.75 6.26
N GLU A 51 3.52 -1.78 5.55
CA GLU A 51 4.59 -1.67 4.57
C GLU A 51 4.19 -0.81 3.36
N LYS A 52 2.97 -1.00 2.83
CA LYS A 52 2.47 -0.21 1.70
C LYS A 52 2.30 1.24 2.11
N LEU A 53 1.72 1.49 3.28
CA LEU A 53 1.62 2.84 3.86
C LEU A 53 3.00 3.49 4.00
N ALA A 54 4.01 2.75 4.46
CA ALA A 54 5.39 3.23 4.55
C ALA A 54 6.00 3.56 3.17
N ILE A 55 5.73 2.74 2.14
CA ILE A 55 6.19 3.01 0.77
C ILE A 55 5.54 4.28 0.23
N ALA A 56 4.21 4.41 0.34
CA ALA A 56 3.49 5.59 -0.14
C ALA A 56 3.94 6.87 0.59
N PHE A 57 4.10 6.82 1.91
CA PHE A 57 4.67 7.92 2.68
C PHE A 57 6.09 8.26 2.20
N GLY A 58 6.94 7.26 1.98
CA GLY A 58 8.30 7.46 1.47
C GLY A 58 8.31 8.12 0.09
N LEU A 59 7.45 7.69 -0.82
CA LEU A 59 7.33 8.26 -2.16
C LEU A 59 6.80 9.70 -2.15
N LEU A 60 5.90 10.04 -1.22
CA LEU A 60 5.39 11.41 -1.07
C LEU A 60 6.43 12.38 -0.52
N ASN A 61 7.31 11.91 0.36
CA ASN A 61 8.18 12.78 1.16
C ASN A 61 9.66 12.72 0.75
N THR A 62 10.02 11.97 -0.29
CA THR A 62 11.40 11.88 -0.79
C THR A 62 11.49 12.32 -2.25
N SER A 63 12.66 12.81 -2.65
CA SER A 63 12.90 13.22 -4.02
C SER A 63 13.06 12.02 -4.96
N PRO A 64 12.73 12.16 -6.26
CA PRO A 64 12.97 11.12 -7.26
C PRO A 64 14.43 10.65 -7.24
N GLY A 65 14.64 9.33 -7.32
CA GLY A 65 15.95 8.71 -7.21
C GLY A 65 16.41 8.41 -5.76
N THR A 66 15.65 8.83 -4.74
CA THR A 66 15.92 8.43 -3.36
C THR A 66 15.63 6.95 -3.16
N THR A 67 16.58 6.24 -2.53
CA THR A 67 16.39 4.84 -2.16
C THR A 67 15.52 4.73 -0.90
N ILE A 68 14.38 4.06 -1.00
CA ILE A 68 13.49 3.76 0.13
C ILE A 68 13.71 2.30 0.56
N ARG A 69 13.88 2.06 1.86
CA ARG A 69 14.02 0.71 2.45
C ARG A 69 12.95 0.51 3.51
N VAL A 70 12.10 -0.50 3.30
CA VAL A 70 11.04 -0.88 4.26
C VAL A 70 11.39 -2.22 4.88
N VAL A 71 11.37 -2.28 6.22
CA VAL A 71 11.66 -3.50 6.99
C VAL A 71 10.48 -3.78 7.90
N LYS A 72 9.88 -4.97 7.77
CA LYS A 72 8.82 -5.44 8.66
C LYS A 72 9.46 -6.21 9.81
N ASN A 73 9.24 -5.78 11.04
CA ASN A 73 9.67 -6.53 12.21
C ASN A 73 8.57 -7.51 12.61
N LEU A 74 8.57 -8.68 11.98
CA LEU A 74 7.69 -9.80 12.31
C LEU A 74 8.25 -10.51 13.54
N ARG A 75 7.70 -10.22 14.72
CA ARG A 75 7.89 -11.04 15.93
C ARG A 75 6.57 -11.67 16.31
#